data_AF-B8I3T0-F1
#
_entry.id   AF-B8I3T0-F1
#
_cell.length_a   1.000
_cell.length_b   1.000
_cell.length_c   1.000
_cell.angle_alpha   90.00
_cell.angle_beta   90.00
_cell.angle_gamma   90.00
#
_symmetry.space_group_name_H-M   'P 1'
#
loop_
_entity.id
_entity.type
_entity.pdbx_description
1 polymer ?
#
loop_
_entity_poly.entity_id
_entity_poly.type
_entity_poly.pdbx_seq_one_letter_code
_entity_poly.pdbx_strand_id
1 'polypeptide(L)' 'MREIEIGSLVYRKSYEKDVLFRVCDIKNCDGRKIIILKGVDVRLIADAEEDDLDIIDVHEDEQHKVM' A
#
# COMPACT_ATOMS: atom_id res chain seq x y z
N MET A 1 15.84 9.60 18.47
CA MET A 1 15.07 9.50 17.19
C MET A 1 14.77 8.03 16.96
N ARG A 2 13.60 7.68 16.44
CA ARG A 2 13.33 6.27 16.07
C ARG A 2 13.96 6.00 14.70
N GLU A 3 14.69 4.91 14.60
CA GLU A 3 15.25 4.44 13.33
C GLU A 3 14.21 3.59 12.59
N ILE A 4 14.25 3.60 11.25
CA ILE A 4 13.36 2.79 10.42
C ILE A 4 14.02 1.43 10.21
N GLU A 5 13.36 0.38 10.69
CA GLU A 5 13.78 -1.01 10.58
C GLU A 5 12.70 -1.89 9.95
N ILE A 6 13.08 -3.08 9.49
CA ILE A 6 12.14 -4.07 8.95
C ILE A 6 11.09 -4.42 10.02
N GLY A 7 9.81 -4.42 9.63
CA GLY A 7 8.68 -4.58 10.52
C GLY A 7 8.08 -3.28 11.05
N SER A 8 8.78 -2.15 10.93
CA SER A 8 8.26 -0.83 11.32
C SER A 8 6.97 -0.50 10.57
N LEU A 9 6.00 0.08 11.27
CA LEU A 9 4.80 0.66 10.67
C LEU A 9 5.04 2.13 10.32
N VAL A 10 4.76 2.50 9.08
CA VAL A 10 5.07 3.83 8.53
C VAL A 10 3.96 4.32 7.61
N TYR A 11 3.88 5.64 7.47
CA TYR A 11 3.02 6.32 6.49
C TYR A 11 3.88 7.02 5.44
N ARG A 12 3.39 7.10 4.19
CA ARG A 12 4.05 7.89 3.15
C ARG A 12 3.59 9.34 3.22
N LYS A 13 4.52 10.24 3.56
CA LYS A 13 4.22 11.69 3.65
C LYS A 13 3.75 12.28 2.31
N SER A 14 4.28 11.78 1.19
CA SER A 14 3.92 12.26 -0.16
C SER A 14 2.49 11.95 -0.57
N TYR A 15 1.80 11.08 0.19
CA TYR A 15 0.41 10.68 -0.04
C TYR A 15 -0.44 11.03 1.19
N GLU A 16 -0.11 12.14 1.85
CA GLU A 16 -0.86 12.70 2.98
C GLU A 16 -1.06 11.73 4.17
N LYS A 17 -0.29 10.64 4.24
CA LYS A 17 -0.42 9.57 5.23
C LYS A 17 -1.74 8.80 5.12
N ASP A 18 -2.22 8.63 3.89
CA ASP A 18 -3.40 7.87 3.51
C ASP A 18 -3.41 6.40 3.96
N VAL A 19 -2.31 5.69 3.73
CA VAL A 19 -2.22 4.24 3.89
C VAL A 19 -1.12 3.87 4.88
N LEU A 20 -1.44 2.93 5.77
CA LEU A 20 -0.49 2.34 6.70
C LEU A 20 0.31 1.23 6.01
N PHE A 21 1.63 1.35 6.04
CA PHE A 21 2.55 0.36 5.48
C PHE A 21 3.39 -0.30 6.56
N ARG A 22 3.82 -1.52 6.29
CA ARG A 22 4.90 -2.19 7.01
C ARG A 22 6.16 -2.19 6.16
N VAL A 23 7.29 -1.87 6.78
CA VAL A 23 8.60 -2.01 6.13
C VAL A 23 8.91 -3.48 5.95
N CYS A 24 9.05 -3.91 4.70
CA CYS A 24 9.37 -5.31 4.38
C CYS A 24 10.84 -5.52 4.04
N ASP A 25 11.48 -4.51 3.45
CA ASP A 25 12.88 -4.61 3.07
C ASP A 25 13.53 -3.22 3.02
N ILE A 26 14.85 -3.18 3.16
CA ILE A 26 15.67 -1.97 3.15
C ILE A 26 16.88 -2.22 2.25
N LYS A 27 16.91 -1.59 1.08
CA LYS A 27 17.97 -1.75 0.09
C LYS A 27 18.87 -0.52 0.07
N ASN A 28 20.16 -0.74 -0.14
CA ASN A 28 21.09 0.34 -0.45
C ASN A 28 21.44 0.27 -1.94
N CYS A 29 21.02 1.28 -2.70
CA CYS A 29 21.31 1.43 -4.11
C CYS A 29 22.03 2.76 -4.32
N ASP A 30 23.26 2.73 -4.84
CA ASP A 30 24.08 3.92 -5.13
C ASP A 30 24.21 4.88 -3.94
N GLY A 31 24.41 4.33 -2.73
CA GLY A 31 24.51 5.10 -1.49
C GLY A 31 23.19 5.66 -0.96
N ARG A 32 22.05 5.34 -1.59
CA ARG A 32 20.71 5.74 -1.15
C ARG A 32 19.99 4.55 -0.52
N LYS A 33 19.38 4.80 0.65
CA LYS A 33 18.54 3.82 1.34
C LYS A 33 17.12 3.86 0.73
N ILE A 34 16.74 2.81 0.01
CA ILE A 34 15.41 2.58 -0.57
C ILE A 34 14.64 1.65 0.36
N ILE A 35 13.47 2.10 0.83
CA ILE A 35 12.61 1.32 1.73
C ILE A 35 11.50 0.66 0.91
N ILE A 36 11.40 -0.66 0.99
CA ILE A 36 10.30 -1.42 0.37
C ILE A 36 9.19 -1.56 1.41
N LEU A 37 7.99 -1.15 1.00
CA LEU A 37 6.81 -1.06 1.84
C LEU A 37 5.76 -2.06 1.36
N LYS A 38 5.10 -2.75 2.29
CA LYS A 38 3.93 -3.58 2.02
C LYS A 38 2.72 -2.96 2.72
N GLY A 39 1.61 -2.80 1.98
CA GLY A 39 0.35 -2.37 2.56
C GLY A 39 -0.08 -3.32 3.66
N VAL A 40 -0.51 -2.79 4.81
CA VAL A 40 -1.05 -3.61 5.89
C VAL A 40 -2.54 -3.74 5.66
N ASP A 41 -3.03 -4.96 5.38
CA ASP A 41 -4.44 -5.36 5.16
C ASP A 41 -5.40 -4.16 5.18
N VAL A 42 -5.47 -3.49 4.03
CA VAL A 42 -6.21 -2.24 3.90
C VAL A 42 -7.68 -2.61 3.82
N ARG A 43 -8.41 -2.46 4.93
CA ARG A 43 -9.87 -2.40 4.88
C ARG A 43 -10.24 -1.01 4.35
N LEU A 44 -10.16 -0.84 3.04
CA LEU A 44 -10.58 0.37 2.35
C LEU A 44 -12.11 0.41 2.38
N ILE A 45 -12.67 1.44 3.01
CA ILE A 45 -14.10 1.74 3.01
C ILE A 45 -14.21 3.15 2.43
N ALA A 46 -14.93 3.29 1.34
CA ALA A 46 -15.18 4.56 0.67
C ALA A 46 -16.67 4.66 0.33
N ASP A 47 -17.21 5.86 0.40
CA ASP A 47 -18.47 6.22 -0.22
C ASP A 47 -18.26 6.47 -1.72
N ALA A 48 -19.26 6.11 -2.52
CA ALA A 48 -19.28 6.34 -3.96
C ALA A 48 -20.73 6.58 -4.40
N GLU A 49 -20.90 7.36 -5.45
CA GLU A 49 -22.20 7.49 -6.13
C GLU A 49 -22.48 6.20 -6.91
N GLU A 50 -23.76 5.84 -7.05
CA GLU A 50 -24.16 4.60 -7.74
C GLU A 50 -23.62 4.55 -9.17
N ASP A 51 -23.60 5.69 -9.86
CA ASP A 51 -23.14 5.81 -11.25
C ASP A 51 -21.61 5.67 -11.40
N ASP A 52 -20.84 5.69 -10.31
CA ASP A 52 -19.37 5.51 -10.28
C ASP A 52 -18.99 4.04 -10.01
N LEU A 53 -19.98 3.14 -9.86
CA LEU A 53 -19.78 1.73 -9.53
C LEU A 53 -20.03 0.82 -10.74
N ASP A 54 -19.05 -0.04 -11.04
CA ASP A 54 -19.19 -1.16 -11.96
C ASP A 54 -19.24 -2.49 -11.20
N ILE A 55 -20.23 -3.34 -11.53
CA ILE A 55 -20.36 -4.69 -10.95
C ILE A 55 -19.51 -5.66 -11.78
N ILE A 56 -18.52 -6.28 -11.13
CA ILE A 56 -17.70 -7.34 -11.73
C ILE A 56 -18.26 -8.71 -11.30
N ASP A 57 -18.47 -9.62 -12.26
CA ASP A 57 -18.90 -10.99 -11.97
C ASP A 57 -17.69 -11.86 -11.58
N VAL A 58 -17.81 -12.57 -10.45
CA VAL A 58 -16.71 -13.20 -9.70
C VAL A 58 -16.00 -14.36 -10.42
N HIS A 59 -16.43 -14.70 -11.64
CA HIS A 59 -15.85 -15.76 -12.44
C HIS A 59 -14.69 -15.32 -13.36
N GLU A 60 -14.38 -14.03 -13.46
CA GLU A 60 -13.25 -13.51 -14.27
C GLU A 60 -12.08 -12.90 -13.46
N ASP A 61 -12.14 -12.96 -12.12
CA ASP A 61 -11.24 -12.18 -11.26
C ASP A 61 -9.96 -12.90 -10.78
N GLU A 62 -9.40 -13.79 -11.61
CA GLU A 62 -8.03 -14.30 -11.37
C GLU A 62 -6.94 -13.33 -11.90
N GLN A 63 -7.31 -12.26 -12.61
CA GLN A 63 -6.35 -11.36 -13.27
C GLN A 63 -6.08 -10.02 -12.56
N HIS A 64 -6.91 -9.55 -11.63
CA HIS A 64 -6.66 -8.27 -10.92
C HIS A 64 -5.71 -8.35 -9.73
N LYS A 65 -4.88 -9.40 -9.65
CA LYS A 65 -3.87 -9.54 -8.60
C LYS A 65 -2.63 -8.66 -8.81
N VAL A 66 -2.75 -7.44 -9.35
CA VAL A 66 -1.68 -6.43 -9.33
C VAL A 66 -2.29 -5.03 -9.45
N MET A 67 -2.36 -4.30 -8.33
CA MET A 67 -1.91 -2.91 -8.24
C MET A 67 -1.14 -2.74 -6.93
#